data_AF-A0A1A1YG72-F1
#
_entry.id   AF-A0A1A1YG72-F1
#
_cell.length_a   1.000
_cell.length_b   1.000
_cell.length_c   1.000
_cell.angle_alpha   90.00
_cell.angle_beta   90.00
_cell.angle_gamma   90.00
#
_symmetry.space_group_name_H-M   'P 1'
#
loop_
_entity.id
_entity.type
_entity.pdbx_description
1 polymer ?
#
loop_
_entity_poly.entity_id
_entity_poly.type
_entity_poly.pdbx_seq_one_letter_code
_entity_poly.pdbx_strand_id
1 'polypeptide(L)'
;MSIEEQVVDPHAHEAHIKVVKGEPTEEELAAVIAVFAAASGTPEQPREQEQNLWGHPVDRLRYNVFSWQRVTLLERTHMRK
;
A
#
# COMPACT_ATOMS: atom_id res chain seq x y z
N MET A 1 38.10 6.43 9.40
CA MET A 1 36.90 7.02 8.77
C MET A 1 35.73 6.64 9.65
N SER A 2 35.42 7.48 10.63
CA SER A 2 34.38 7.24 11.64
C SER A 2 33.02 7.42 10.98
N ILE A 3 32.20 6.39 10.99
CA ILE A 3 30.79 6.49 10.59
C ILE A 3 30.02 6.59 11.90
N GLU A 4 29.27 7.68 12.00
CA GLU A 4 28.56 8.16 13.17
C GLU A 4 27.63 7.10 13.76
N GLU A 5 27.68 7.01 15.08
CA GLU A 5 26.76 6.23 15.91
C GLU A 5 25.33 6.75 15.67
N GLN A 6 24.51 5.92 15.03
CA GLN A 6 23.09 6.20 14.83
C GLN A 6 22.42 6.30 16.20
N VAL A 7 22.13 7.52 16.64
CA VAL A 7 21.30 7.78 17.82
C VAL A 7 19.88 7.36 17.47
N VAL A 8 19.52 6.13 17.85
CA VAL A 8 18.15 5.64 17.76
C VAL A 8 17.32 6.41 18.78
N ASP A 9 16.47 7.31 18.31
CA ASP A 9 15.50 8.00 19.17
C ASP A 9 14.51 6.95 19.73
N PRO A 10 14.50 6.69 21.05
CA PRO A 10 13.63 5.70 21.65
C PRO A 10 12.14 6.04 21.51
N HIS A 11 11.79 7.29 21.20
CA HIS A 11 10.41 7.76 21.05
C HIS A 11 9.92 7.82 19.60
N ALA A 12 10.72 7.39 18.62
CA ALA A 12 10.33 7.36 17.21
C ALA A 12 9.04 6.56 16.94
N HIS A 13 8.66 5.66 17.84
CA HIS A 13 7.46 4.80 17.73
C HIS A 13 6.25 5.33 18.52
N GLU A 14 6.34 6.47 19.20
CA GLU A 14 5.21 7.00 19.96
C GLU A 14 4.14 7.61 19.05
N ALA A 15 2.87 7.42 19.43
CA ALA A 15 1.76 8.06 18.74
C ALA A 15 1.77 9.56 19.04
N HIS A 16 2.08 10.36 18.02
CA HIS A 16 2.15 11.82 18.12
C HIS A 16 0.75 12.49 18.15
N ILE A 17 -0.30 11.72 17.87
CA ILE A 17 -1.69 12.18 17.87
C ILE A 17 -2.44 11.44 18.99
N LYS A 18 -3.13 12.20 19.85
CA LYS A 18 -3.92 11.66 20.96
C LYS A 18 -5.40 11.96 20.75
N VAL A 19 -6.25 10.96 20.91
CA VAL A 19 -7.71 11.14 20.95
C VAL A 19 -8.08 11.69 22.33
N VAL A 20 -8.48 12.95 22.39
CA VAL A 20 -8.82 13.63 23.65
C VAL A 20 -10.23 13.27 24.13
N LYS A 21 -11.14 12.99 23.20
CA LYS A 21 -12.53 12.58 23.47
C LYS A 21 -12.97 11.56 22.42
N GLY A 22 -13.43 10.40 22.87
CA GLY A 22 -14.00 9.34 22.05
C GLY A 22 -15.53 9.26 22.17
N GLU A 23 -16.13 8.24 21.56
CA GLU A 23 -17.58 7.94 21.57
C GLU A 23 -18.47 8.98 20.88
N PRO A 24 -18.34 9.17 19.55
CA PRO A 24 -19.34 9.94 18.79
C PRO A 24 -20.69 9.23 18.82
N THR A 25 -21.79 10.00 18.76
CA THR A 25 -23.12 9.41 18.62
C THR A 25 -23.36 8.90 17.20
N GLU A 26 -24.38 8.05 17.01
CA GLU A 26 -24.74 7.53 15.69
C GLU A 26 -25.11 8.66 14.71
N GLU A 27 -25.73 9.73 15.21
CA GLU A 27 -26.12 10.90 14.43
C GLU A 27 -24.91 11.72 13.97
N GLU A 28 -23.92 11.92 14.86
CA GLU A 28 -22.68 12.63 14.53
C GLU A 28 -21.87 11.86 13.49
N LEU A 29 -21.80 10.54 13.62
CA LEU A 29 -21.16 9.67 12.64
C LEU A 29 -21.86 9.75 11.28
N ALA A 30 -23.20 9.68 11.27
CA ALA A 30 -24.00 9.80 10.05
C ALA A 30 -23.80 11.15 9.35
N ALA A 31 -23.73 12.25 10.10
CA ALA A 31 -23.49 13.58 9.54
C ALA A 31 -22.14 13.67 8.84
N VAL A 32 -21.07 13.14 9.45
CA VAL A 32 -19.73 13.15 8.85
C VAL A 32 -19.69 12.28 7.59
N ILE A 33 -20.30 11.09 7.63
CA ILE A 33 -20.39 10.21 6.46
C ILE A 33 -21.15 10.90 5.33
N ALA A 34 -22.26 11.57 5.63
CA ALA A 34 -23.06 12.29 4.64
C ALA A 34 -22.26 13.41 3.97
N VAL A 35 -21.48 14.19 4.75
CA VAL A 35 -20.59 15.22 4.20
C VAL A 35 -19.51 14.62 3.31
N PHE A 36 -18.88 13.52 3.73
CA PHE A 36 -17.86 12.84 2.90
C PHE A 36 -18.44 12.22 1.64
N ALA A 37 -19.63 11.61 1.71
CA ALA A 37 -20.32 11.10 0.55
C ALA A 37 -20.71 12.22 -0.43
N ALA A 38 -21.22 13.35 0.08
CA ALA A 38 -21.57 14.51 -0.74
C ALA A 38 -20.34 15.19 -1.37
N ALA A 39 -19.20 15.22 -0.66
CA ALA A 39 -17.94 15.73 -1.17
C ALA A 39 -17.23 14.73 -2.11
N SER A 40 -17.54 13.44 -2.01
CA SER A 40 -16.99 12.44 -2.93
C SER A 40 -17.55 12.67 -4.33
N GLY A 41 -16.66 12.82 -5.31
CA GLY A 41 -17.06 12.93 -6.70
C GLY A 41 -17.63 11.62 -7.24
N THR A 42 -18.28 11.68 -8.40
CA THR A 42 -18.71 10.48 -9.13
C THR A 42 -17.51 9.56 -9.32
N PRO A 43 -17.60 8.27 -8.99
CA PRO A 43 -16.52 7.33 -9.30
C PRO A 43 -16.23 7.43 -10.79
N GLU A 44 -14.97 7.66 -11.13
CA GLU A 44 -14.52 7.65 -12.51
C GLU A 44 -14.99 6.32 -13.13
N GLN A 45 -15.52 6.36 -14.36
CA GLN A 45 -15.86 5.13 -15.08
C GLN A 45 -14.67 4.17 -14.97
N PRO A 46 -14.88 2.87 -14.72
CA PRO A 46 -13.78 1.93 -14.61
C PRO A 46 -12.93 2.06 -15.87
N ARG A 47 -11.81 2.78 -15.77
CA ARG A 47 -10.81 2.83 -16.82
C ARG A 47 -10.34 1.40 -17.00
N GLU A 48 -9.96 1.04 -18.23
CA GLU A 48 -9.17 -0.17 -18.42
C GLU A 48 -8.05 -0.12 -17.38
N GLN A 49 -8.03 -1.13 -16.51
CA GLN A 49 -7.06 -1.16 -15.42
C GLN A 49 -5.68 -1.08 -16.07
N GLU A 50 -4.92 -0.04 -15.73
CA GLU A 50 -3.53 0.08 -16.16
C GLU A 50 -2.83 -1.23 -15.83
N GLN A 51 -2.08 -1.77 -16.78
CA GLN A 51 -1.47 -3.09 -16.62
C GLN A 51 -0.62 -3.12 -15.34
N ASN A 52 -1.11 -3.84 -14.32
CA ASN A 52 -0.41 -3.94 -13.06
C ASN A 52 0.64 -5.04 -13.17
N LEU A 53 1.90 -4.61 -13.34
CA LEU A 53 3.05 -5.50 -13.40
C LEU A 53 3.55 -5.95 -12.01
N TRP A 54 2.91 -5.48 -10.93
CA TRP A 54 3.32 -5.79 -9.56
C TRP A 54 2.51 -6.95 -9.00
N GLY A 55 3.16 -7.84 -8.27
CA GLY A 55 2.50 -8.92 -7.54
C GLY A 55 2.12 -10.12 -8.41
N HIS A 56 2.71 -10.25 -9.59
CA HIS A 56 2.49 -11.41 -10.44
C HIS A 56 2.94 -12.67 -9.70
N PRO A 57 2.22 -13.81 -9.77
CA PRO A 57 2.59 -15.03 -9.02
C PRO A 57 4.04 -15.49 -9.20
N VAL A 58 4.66 -15.17 -10.35
CA VAL A 58 6.07 -15.47 -10.64
C VAL A 58 7.04 -14.78 -9.68
N ASP A 59 6.69 -13.59 -9.18
CA ASP A 59 7.55 -12.81 -8.29
C ASP A 59 7.65 -13.43 -6.90
N ARG A 60 6.65 -14.25 -6.53
CA ARG A 60 6.59 -14.96 -5.24
C ARG A 60 7.34 -16.29 -5.25
N LEU A 61 7.81 -16.76 -6.41
CA LEU A 61 8.50 -18.04 -6.52
C LEU A 61 9.91 -17.96 -5.94
N ARG A 62 10.19 -18.80 -4.93
CA ARG A 62 11.51 -18.91 -4.28
C ARG A 62 12.43 -19.92 -4.97
N TYR A 63 12.56 -19.80 -6.28
CA TYR A 63 13.58 -20.55 -7.02
C TYR A 63 14.94 -19.87 -6.92
N ASN A 64 16.01 -20.65 -7.08
CA ASN A 64 17.34 -20.09 -7.22
C ASN A 64 17.40 -19.16 -8.46
N VAL A 65 18.22 -18.11 -8.41
CA VAL A 65 18.31 -17.07 -9.45
C VAL A 65 18.66 -17.65 -10.82
N PHE A 66 19.44 -18.73 -10.86
CA PHE A 66 19.83 -19.45 -12.08
C PHE A 66 18.87 -20.58 -12.49
N SER A 67 17.71 -20.72 -11.84
CA SER A 67 16.70 -21.69 -12.24
C SER A 67 16.10 -21.30 -13.59
N TRP A 68 16.20 -22.21 -14.56
CA TRP A 68 15.61 -22.01 -15.87
C TRP A 68 14.08 -21.86 -15.80
N GLN A 69 13.40 -22.54 -14.86
CA GLN A 69 11.96 -22.35 -14.62
C GLN A 69 11.64 -20.91 -14.22
N ARG A 70 12.44 -20.29 -13.34
CA ARG A 70 12.26 -18.88 -12.92
C ARG A 70 12.50 -17.93 -14.09
N VAL A 71 13.59 -18.13 -14.85
CA VAL A 71 13.96 -17.28 -16.00
C VAL A 71 12.85 -17.29 -17.05
N THR A 72 12.37 -18.46 -17.46
CA THR A 72 11.34 -18.57 -18.50
C THR A 72 9.99 -17.99 -18.06
N LEU A 73 9.57 -18.22 -16.82
CA LEU A 73 8.31 -17.67 -16.31
C LEU A 73 8.37 -16.15 -16.21
N LEU A 74 9.49 -15.60 -15.73
CA LEU A 74 9.70 -14.15 -15.61
C LEU A 74 9.69 -13.48 -16.99
N GLU A 75 10.39 -14.06 -17.96
CA GLU A 75 10.45 -13.56 -19.33
C GLU A 75 9.07 -13.56 -20.01
N ARG A 76 8.31 -14.64 -19.86
CA ARG A 76 6.94 -14.73 -20.44
C ARG A 76 5.96 -13.76 -19.80
N THR A 77 6.08 -13.53 -18.50
CA THR A 77 5.17 -12.65 -17.76
C THR A 77 5.47 -11.17 -17.96
N HIS A 78 6.75 -10.79 -17.89
CA HIS A 78 7.13 -9.37 -17.83
C HIS A 78 7.70 -8.83 -19.14
N MET A 79 8.29 -9.68 -19.99
CA MET A 79 9.02 -9.23 -21.19
C MET A 79 8.23 -9.43 -22.48
N ARG A 80 7.19 -10.28 -22.47
CA ARG A 80 6.37 -10.56 -23.66
C ARG A 80 5.09 -9.72 -23.62
N LYS A 81 5.00 -8.75 -24.54
CA LYS A 81 3.77 -8.00 -24.86
C LYS A 81 2.93 -8.75 -25.88
#